data_AF-A0A1Y4EQV6-F1
#
_entry.id   AF-A0A1Y4EQV6-F1
#
_cell.length_a   1.000
_cell.length_b   1.000
_cell.length_c   1.000
_cell.angle_alpha   90.00
_cell.angle_beta   90.00
_cell.angle_gamma   90.00
#
_symmetry.space_group_name_H-M   'P 1'
#
loop_
_entity.id
_entity.type
_entity.pdbx_description
1 polymer ?
#
loop_
_entity_poly.entity_id
_entity_poly.type
_entity_poly.pdbx_seq_one_letter_code
_entity_poly.pdbx_strand_id
1 'polypeptide(L)'
;MEHHNKMDREQFYRELCTVLGREGFTTQPEQDDLLPVEWDGLPLCRITEGGGVRYWQEDVATAERERACERVTDLACTVREYMTLLEQAPPLQAQSLTGDYRLLADFNGTVLAAHPTRLGVHFVTWDWSCDRTGLNQGHYFQDNYTGAKQDFAIRAGLVSKQLIFNEAQLTEIYRCCTDTLDAGVDLTVDQEQCIKSVQEQILRGMPNILERMREQEQHSLDSQSQELTM
;
A
#
# COMPACT_ATOMS: atom_id res chain seq x y z
N MET A 1 2.67 -4.41 -33.63
CA MET A 1 1.80 -3.99 -32.51
C MET A 1 1.50 -5.16 -31.58
N GLU A 2 1.15 -6.35 -32.09
CA GLU A 2 0.86 -7.55 -31.27
C GLU A 2 2.02 -8.01 -30.37
N HIS A 3 3.27 -7.94 -30.85
CA HIS A 3 4.45 -8.35 -30.06
C HIS A 3 4.75 -7.43 -28.86
N HIS A 4 4.39 -6.14 -28.95
CA HIS A 4 4.60 -5.16 -27.87
C HIS A 4 3.55 -5.36 -26.77
N ASN A 5 2.29 -5.56 -27.16
CA ASN A 5 1.18 -5.82 -26.25
C ASN A 5 1.36 -7.14 -25.46
N LYS A 6 1.91 -8.17 -26.11
CA LYS A 6 2.18 -9.46 -25.46
C LYS A 6 3.28 -9.36 -24.39
N MET A 7 4.31 -8.55 -24.64
CA MET A 7 5.42 -8.38 -23.70
C MET A 7 5.00 -7.57 -22.47
N ASP A 8 4.13 -6.57 -22.64
CA ASP A 8 3.52 -5.83 -21.53
C ASP A 8 2.67 -6.75 -20.63
N ARG A 9 1.83 -7.60 -21.24
CA ARG A 9 1.02 -8.59 -20.53
C ARG A 9 1.85 -9.57 -19.68
N GLU A 10 2.90 -10.15 -20.27
CA GLU A 10 3.78 -11.10 -19.56
C GLU A 10 4.52 -10.44 -18.39
N GLN A 11 4.91 -9.16 -18.53
CA GLN A 11 5.54 -8.40 -17.44
C GLN A 11 4.54 -8.09 -16.34
N PHE A 12 3.32 -7.66 -16.68
CA PHE A 12 2.24 -7.41 -15.74
C PHE A 12 1.92 -8.65 -14.90
N TYR A 13 1.67 -9.81 -15.52
CA TYR A 13 1.38 -11.04 -14.77
C TYR A 13 2.56 -11.52 -13.92
N ARG A 14 3.81 -11.38 -14.40
CA ARG A 14 4.99 -11.73 -13.61
C ARG A 14 5.12 -10.87 -12.35
N GLU A 15 4.90 -9.57 -12.48
CA GLU A 15 4.90 -8.65 -11.36
C GLU A 15 3.78 -8.98 -10.38
N LEU A 16 2.57 -9.18 -10.91
CA LEU A 16 1.39 -9.51 -10.12
C LEU A 16 1.55 -10.82 -9.35
N CYS A 17 2.11 -11.87 -9.96
CA CYS A 17 2.45 -13.12 -9.27
C CYS A 17 3.41 -12.90 -8.09
N THR A 18 4.38 -12.00 -8.26
CA THR A 18 5.39 -11.69 -7.24
C THR A 18 4.75 -10.95 -6.06
N VAL A 19 3.91 -9.96 -6.34
CA VAL A 19 3.18 -9.18 -5.33
C VAL A 19 2.15 -10.04 -4.59
N LEU A 20 1.35 -10.83 -5.31
CA LEU A 20 0.37 -11.74 -4.73
C LEU A 20 1.03 -12.80 -3.83
N GLY A 21 2.16 -13.37 -4.27
CA GLY A 21 2.92 -14.36 -3.50
C GLY A 21 3.43 -13.83 -2.15
N ARG A 22 3.85 -12.57 -2.10
CA ARG A 22 4.30 -11.91 -0.85
C ARG A 22 3.15 -11.70 0.13
N GLU A 23 1.94 -11.50 -0.39
CA GLU A 23 0.71 -11.27 0.39
C GLU A 23 0.00 -12.58 0.80
N GLY A 24 0.60 -13.74 0.48
CA GLY A 24 0.11 -15.06 0.86
C GLY A 24 -0.83 -15.73 -0.14
N PHE A 25 -1.00 -15.14 -1.33
CA PHE A 25 -1.82 -15.72 -2.40
C PHE A 25 -0.99 -16.60 -3.32
N THR A 26 -1.60 -17.65 -3.86
CA THR A 26 -0.97 -18.51 -4.86
C THR A 26 -1.58 -18.23 -6.23
N THR A 27 -0.77 -18.25 -7.29
CA THR A 27 -1.23 -18.05 -8.67
C THR A 27 -1.00 -19.32 -9.46
N GLN A 28 -1.95 -19.65 -10.33
CA GLN A 28 -1.84 -20.77 -11.27
C GLN A 28 -1.43 -20.25 -12.66
N PRO A 29 -0.95 -21.13 -13.57
CA PRO A 29 -0.69 -20.75 -14.95
C PRO A 29 -1.93 -20.11 -15.60
N GLU A 30 -1.68 -19.15 -16.49
CA GLU A 30 -2.72 -18.45 -17.25
C GLU A 30 -3.65 -19.44 -17.97
N GLN A 31 -4.96 -19.23 -17.85
CA GLN A 31 -6.01 -20.01 -18.49
C GLN A 31 -7.03 -19.06 -19.12
N ASP A 32 -7.29 -19.21 -20.42
CA ASP A 32 -8.26 -18.38 -21.17
C ASP A 32 -8.03 -16.86 -21.00
N ASP A 33 -6.76 -16.43 -21.11
CA ASP A 33 -6.31 -15.05 -20.92
C ASP A 33 -6.55 -14.48 -19.50
N LEU A 34 -6.77 -15.34 -18.52
CA LEU A 34 -6.95 -14.99 -17.11
C LEU A 34 -5.88 -15.64 -16.24
N LEU A 35 -5.37 -14.89 -15.27
CA LEU A 35 -4.49 -15.39 -14.21
C LEU A 35 -5.34 -15.89 -13.04
N PRO A 36 -5.44 -17.22 -12.79
CA PRO A 36 -6.20 -17.72 -11.65
C PRO A 36 -5.42 -17.51 -10.34
N VAL A 37 -6.13 -17.12 -9.29
CA VAL A 37 -5.61 -16.86 -7.95
C VAL A 37 -6.33 -17.75 -6.94
N GLU A 38 -5.53 -18.34 -6.05
CA GLU A 38 -5.95 -19.23 -4.98
C GLU A 38 -5.55 -18.64 -3.63
N TRP A 39 -6.35 -18.94 -2.62
CA TRP A 39 -6.08 -18.61 -1.24
C TRP A 39 -6.43 -19.81 -0.35
N ASP A 40 -5.50 -20.19 0.51
CA ASP A 40 -5.53 -21.43 1.32
C ASP A 40 -5.79 -22.70 0.50
N GLY A 41 -5.20 -22.77 -0.71
CA GLY A 41 -5.31 -23.91 -1.61
C GLY A 41 -6.69 -24.08 -2.28
N LEU A 42 -7.58 -23.09 -2.14
CA LEU A 42 -8.88 -23.05 -2.80
C LEU A 42 -8.95 -21.90 -3.82
N PRO A 43 -9.68 -22.07 -4.94
CA PRO A 43 -9.91 -21.00 -5.91
C PRO A 43 -10.51 -19.77 -5.24
N LEU A 44 -10.00 -18.57 -5.55
CA LEU A 44 -10.53 -17.31 -5.01
C LEU A 44 -11.06 -16.41 -6.13
N CYS A 45 -10.24 -16.14 -7.15
CA CYS A 45 -10.64 -15.29 -8.26
C CYS A 45 -9.75 -15.50 -9.50
N ARG A 46 -10.03 -14.75 -10.57
CA ARG A 46 -9.31 -14.73 -11.84
C ARG A 46 -9.08 -13.29 -12.26
N ILE A 47 -7.85 -12.95 -12.63
CA ILE A 47 -7.45 -11.59 -12.98
C ILE A 47 -7.22 -11.47 -14.49
N THR A 48 -7.79 -10.44 -15.09
CA THR A 48 -7.62 -10.09 -16.52
C THR A 48 -6.31 -9.33 -16.75
N GLU A 49 -5.87 -9.25 -18.01
CA GLU A 49 -4.70 -8.41 -18.37
C GLU A 49 -4.92 -6.93 -17.99
N GLY A 50 -6.17 -6.48 -17.96
CA GLY A 50 -6.57 -5.14 -17.54
C GLY A 50 -6.49 -4.87 -16.03
N GLY A 51 -6.16 -5.87 -15.20
CA GLY A 51 -6.23 -5.79 -13.74
C GLY A 51 -7.65 -5.96 -13.17
N GLY A 52 -8.65 -6.21 -14.01
CA GLY A 52 -10.01 -6.51 -13.56
C GLY A 52 -10.09 -7.91 -12.94
N VAL A 53 -10.76 -8.01 -11.80
CA VAL A 53 -10.95 -9.27 -11.03
C VAL A 53 -12.33 -9.86 -11.31
N ARG A 54 -12.37 -11.18 -11.54
CA ARG A 54 -13.58 -11.97 -11.74
C ARG A 54 -13.59 -13.12 -10.74
N TYR A 55 -14.72 -13.38 -10.12
CA TYR A 55 -14.87 -14.48 -9.17
C TYR A 55 -16.30 -15.04 -9.24
N TRP A 56 -16.46 -16.26 -8.75
CA TRP A 56 -17.76 -16.87 -8.56
C TRP A 56 -18.27 -16.56 -7.14
N GLN A 57 -19.59 -16.43 -6.97
CA GLN A 57 -20.15 -16.09 -5.64
C GLN A 57 -19.83 -17.16 -4.59
N GLU A 58 -19.76 -18.42 -5.00
CA GLU A 58 -19.35 -19.54 -4.16
C GLU A 58 -17.90 -19.40 -3.63
N ASP A 59 -17.00 -18.79 -4.40
CA ASP A 59 -15.59 -18.65 -4.02
C ASP A 59 -15.36 -17.52 -3.01
N VAL A 60 -16.35 -16.64 -2.80
CA VAL A 60 -16.30 -15.53 -1.83
C VAL A 60 -17.47 -15.57 -0.84
N ALA A 61 -18.01 -16.76 -0.58
CA ALA A 61 -19.23 -16.93 0.22
C ALA A 61 -19.08 -16.55 1.72
N THR A 62 -17.87 -16.34 2.22
CA THR A 62 -17.60 -15.92 3.60
C THR A 62 -17.00 -14.52 3.63
N ALA A 63 -17.28 -13.76 4.69
CA ALA A 63 -16.74 -12.40 4.86
C ALA A 63 -15.20 -12.35 4.83
N GLU A 64 -14.54 -13.41 5.30
CA GLU A 64 -13.09 -13.55 5.23
C GLU A 64 -12.60 -13.67 3.79
N ARG A 65 -13.26 -14.48 2.97
CA ARG A 65 -12.91 -14.67 1.56
C ARG A 65 -13.30 -13.48 0.69
N GLU A 66 -14.38 -12.80 1.02
CA GLU A 66 -14.74 -11.52 0.42
C GLU A 66 -13.62 -10.50 0.62
N ARG A 67 -13.15 -10.30 1.87
CA ARG A 67 -12.00 -9.42 2.17
C ARG A 67 -10.71 -9.87 1.48
N ALA A 68 -10.47 -11.17 1.38
CA ALA A 68 -9.32 -11.69 0.63
C ALA A 68 -9.42 -11.34 -0.86
N CYS A 69 -10.61 -11.42 -1.45
CA CYS A 69 -10.86 -11.02 -2.84
C CYS A 69 -10.74 -9.50 -3.03
N GLU A 70 -11.18 -8.69 -2.08
CA GLU A 70 -10.96 -7.23 -2.06
C GLU A 70 -9.47 -6.92 -2.04
N ARG A 71 -8.68 -7.56 -1.16
CA ARG A 71 -7.22 -7.43 -1.14
C ARG A 71 -6.58 -7.75 -2.48
N VAL A 72 -6.97 -8.87 -3.11
CA VAL A 72 -6.46 -9.23 -4.46
C VAL A 72 -6.84 -8.16 -5.49
N THR A 73 -8.03 -7.59 -5.39
CA THR A 73 -8.49 -6.51 -6.27
C THR A 73 -7.64 -5.26 -6.10
N ASP A 74 -7.41 -4.83 -4.86
CA ASP A 74 -6.56 -3.66 -4.57
C ASP A 74 -5.13 -3.85 -5.06
N LEU A 75 -4.57 -5.06 -4.88
CA LEU A 75 -3.24 -5.42 -5.40
C LEU A 75 -3.22 -5.39 -6.93
N ALA A 76 -4.20 -5.99 -7.60
CA ALA A 76 -4.30 -5.99 -9.06
C ALA A 76 -4.41 -4.57 -9.63
N CYS A 77 -5.24 -3.72 -9.03
CA CYS A 77 -5.36 -2.31 -9.38
C CYS A 77 -4.04 -1.55 -9.17
N THR A 78 -3.40 -1.77 -8.03
CA THR A 78 -2.12 -1.12 -7.68
C THR A 78 -1.03 -1.50 -8.68
N VAL A 79 -0.85 -2.80 -8.96
CA VAL A 79 0.13 -3.31 -9.92
C VAL A 79 -0.15 -2.76 -11.31
N ARG A 80 -1.41 -2.74 -11.73
CA ARG A 80 -1.79 -2.20 -13.04
C ARG A 80 -1.44 -0.72 -13.15
N GLU A 81 -1.76 0.07 -12.13
CA GLU A 81 -1.48 1.51 -12.09
C GLU A 81 0.00 1.80 -12.31
N TYR A 82 0.89 1.20 -11.50
CA TYR A 82 2.31 1.53 -11.60
C TYR A 82 2.99 0.90 -12.81
N MET A 83 2.54 -0.26 -13.30
CA MET A 83 3.09 -0.87 -14.51
C MET A 83 2.77 -0.03 -15.74
N THR A 84 1.54 0.48 -15.85
CA THR A 84 1.16 1.40 -16.94
C THR A 84 1.95 2.71 -16.88
N LEU A 85 2.19 3.26 -15.68
CA LEU A 85 3.05 4.44 -15.53
C LEU A 85 4.49 4.14 -15.91
N LEU A 86 5.02 2.99 -15.49
CA LEU A 86 6.39 2.57 -15.75
C LEU A 86 6.66 2.38 -17.25
N GLU A 87 5.71 1.80 -17.98
CA GLU A 87 5.78 1.60 -19.43
C GLU A 87 5.96 2.95 -20.18
N GLN A 88 5.24 3.97 -19.72
CA GLN A 88 5.22 5.30 -20.36
C GLN A 88 6.29 6.25 -19.81
N ALA A 89 6.83 5.97 -18.62
CA ALA A 89 7.76 6.83 -17.92
C ALA A 89 9.08 6.95 -18.68
N PRO A 90 9.63 8.15 -18.92
CA PRO A 90 10.96 8.31 -19.53
C PRO A 90 12.09 7.87 -18.57
N PRO A 91 13.30 7.57 -19.10
CA PRO A 91 14.48 7.37 -18.26
C PRO A 91 14.76 8.61 -17.40
N LEU A 92 15.02 8.41 -16.12
CA LEU A 92 15.44 9.48 -15.21
C LEU A 92 16.93 9.77 -15.44
N GLN A 93 17.26 11.02 -15.76
CA GLN A 93 18.63 11.46 -16.01
C GLN A 93 19.12 12.40 -14.92
N ALA A 94 20.14 12.00 -14.17
CA ALA A 94 20.85 12.83 -13.21
C ALA A 94 22.34 12.44 -13.20
N GLN A 95 23.23 13.39 -12.91
CA GLN A 95 24.69 13.20 -13.07
C GLN A 95 25.27 12.04 -12.27
N SER A 96 24.66 11.70 -11.13
CA SER A 96 25.11 10.64 -10.23
C SER A 96 24.26 9.37 -10.29
N LEU A 97 23.29 9.30 -11.20
CA LEU A 97 22.34 8.19 -11.27
C LEU A 97 22.83 7.15 -12.27
N THR A 98 22.99 5.91 -11.80
CA THR A 98 23.29 4.75 -12.64
C THR A 98 22.17 3.72 -12.49
N GLY A 99 21.86 3.01 -13.58
CA GLY A 99 20.77 2.04 -13.64
C GLY A 99 19.54 2.55 -14.40
N ASP A 100 18.56 1.67 -14.58
CA ASP A 100 17.35 1.92 -15.37
C ASP A 100 16.22 2.49 -14.49
N TYR A 101 16.48 3.65 -13.90
CA TYR A 101 15.44 4.37 -13.17
C TYR A 101 14.52 5.10 -14.14
N ARG A 102 13.21 4.97 -13.94
CA ARG A 102 12.16 5.60 -14.73
C ARG A 102 11.49 6.69 -13.91
N LEU A 103 11.28 7.85 -14.53
CA LEU A 103 10.64 8.99 -13.90
C LEU A 103 9.11 8.83 -13.94
N LEU A 104 8.50 8.49 -12.81
CA LEU A 104 7.05 8.37 -12.71
C LEU A 104 6.38 9.73 -12.49
N ALA A 105 6.96 10.58 -11.63
CA ALA A 105 6.47 11.93 -11.38
C ALA A 105 7.59 12.88 -10.93
N ASP A 106 7.49 14.16 -11.29
CA ASP A 106 8.35 15.26 -10.84
C ASP A 106 7.48 16.45 -10.46
N PHE A 107 7.54 16.87 -9.19
CA PHE A 107 6.82 18.05 -8.73
C PHE A 107 7.55 18.74 -7.59
N ASN A 108 7.62 20.08 -7.66
CA ASN A 108 8.18 20.94 -6.61
C ASN A 108 9.58 20.53 -6.12
N GLY A 109 10.42 20.03 -7.03
CA GLY A 109 11.78 19.59 -6.69
C GLY A 109 11.85 18.19 -6.09
N THR A 110 10.74 17.48 -5.90
CA THR A 110 10.71 16.07 -5.51
C THR A 110 10.38 15.20 -6.73
N VAL A 111 10.99 14.02 -6.79
CA VAL A 111 10.82 13.01 -7.84
C VAL A 111 10.28 11.72 -7.22
N LEU A 112 9.32 11.10 -7.89
CA LEU A 112 8.97 9.69 -7.71
C LEU A 112 9.53 8.90 -8.90
N ALA A 113 10.39 7.93 -8.62
CA ALA A 113 11.00 7.07 -9.60
C ALA A 113 10.67 5.60 -9.33
N ALA A 114 10.74 4.79 -10.39
CA ALA A 114 10.66 3.34 -10.32
C ALA A 114 11.91 2.70 -10.93
N HIS A 115 12.31 1.56 -10.39
CA HIS A 115 13.43 0.76 -10.87
C HIS A 115 12.96 -0.68 -11.05
N PRO A 116 12.78 -1.15 -12.30
CA PRO A 116 12.44 -2.54 -12.57
C PRO A 116 13.61 -3.46 -12.18
N THR A 117 13.40 -4.40 -11.26
CA THR A 117 14.42 -5.38 -10.86
C THR A 117 14.00 -6.80 -11.22
N ARG A 118 14.88 -7.79 -10.97
CA ARG A 118 14.52 -9.20 -11.11
C ARG A 118 13.53 -9.69 -10.05
N LEU A 119 13.38 -8.97 -8.94
CA LEU A 119 12.54 -9.32 -7.80
C LEU A 119 11.27 -8.45 -7.73
N GLY A 120 10.97 -7.72 -8.80
CA GLY A 120 9.84 -6.80 -8.91
C GLY A 120 10.27 -5.33 -9.00
N VAL A 121 9.30 -4.42 -8.94
CA VAL A 121 9.56 -2.99 -9.09
C VAL A 121 9.88 -2.35 -7.74
N HIS A 122 11.02 -1.64 -7.66
CA HIS A 122 11.36 -0.82 -6.51
C HIS A 122 10.98 0.63 -6.78
N PHE A 123 10.51 1.33 -5.76
CA PHE A 123 10.16 2.75 -5.86
C PHE A 123 11.09 3.58 -5.00
N VAL A 124 11.40 4.78 -5.48
CA VAL A 124 12.29 5.70 -4.78
C VAL A 124 11.75 7.11 -4.91
N THR A 125 11.80 7.86 -3.81
CA THR A 125 11.59 9.32 -3.83
C THR A 125 12.90 10.03 -3.58
N TRP A 126 13.18 11.07 -4.36
CA TRP A 126 14.37 11.90 -4.23
C TRP A 126 14.00 13.38 -4.27
N ASP A 127 14.87 14.23 -3.76
CA ASP A 127 14.84 15.66 -4.07
C ASP A 127 15.93 16.02 -5.06
N TRP A 128 15.60 16.87 -6.02
CA TRP A 128 16.56 17.51 -6.88
C TRP A 128 17.52 18.37 -6.06
N SER A 129 18.79 18.39 -6.45
CA SER A 129 19.71 19.44 -6.05
C SER A 129 19.20 20.82 -6.51
N CYS A 130 19.67 21.90 -5.88
CA CYS A 130 19.22 23.26 -6.20
C CYS A 130 19.42 23.63 -7.68
N ASP A 131 20.44 23.08 -8.33
CA ASP A 131 20.75 23.24 -9.76
C ASP A 131 20.07 22.21 -10.67
N ARG A 132 19.26 21.29 -10.11
CA ARG A 132 18.56 20.19 -10.78
C ARG A 132 19.46 19.28 -11.63
N THR A 133 20.69 19.07 -11.18
CA THR A 133 21.66 18.20 -11.85
C THR A 133 21.84 16.85 -11.15
N GLY A 134 21.59 16.81 -9.84
CA GLY A 134 21.76 15.64 -8.97
C GLY A 134 20.51 15.34 -8.13
N LEU A 135 20.50 14.15 -7.54
CA LEU A 135 19.41 13.66 -6.70
C LEU A 135 19.94 13.40 -5.28
N ASN A 136 19.15 13.82 -4.29
CA ASN A 136 19.52 13.85 -2.88
C ASN A 136 18.39 13.22 -2.02
N GLN A 137 18.70 12.88 -0.77
CA GLN A 137 17.72 12.47 0.26
C GLN A 137 16.77 11.34 -0.21
N GLY A 138 17.33 10.23 -0.69
CA GLY A 138 16.52 9.11 -1.21
C GLY A 138 15.75 8.35 -0.13
N HIS A 139 14.44 8.21 -0.26
CA HIS A 139 13.65 7.21 0.48
C HIS A 139 13.31 6.05 -0.45
N TYR A 140 13.62 4.83 -0.01
CA TYR A 140 13.52 3.61 -0.83
C TYR A 140 12.38 2.75 -0.32
N PHE A 141 11.53 2.33 -1.24
CA PHE A 141 10.34 1.54 -0.98
C PHE A 141 10.43 0.26 -1.80
N GLN A 142 10.73 -0.83 -1.10
CA GLN A 142 10.66 -2.16 -1.66
C GLN A 142 9.22 -2.65 -1.50
N ASP A 143 8.56 -2.98 -2.61
CA ASP A 143 7.23 -3.60 -2.64
C ASP A 143 6.10 -2.75 -2.00
N ASN A 144 6.34 -1.45 -1.81
CA ASN A 144 5.40 -0.52 -1.17
C ASN A 144 5.17 0.73 -2.03
N TYR A 145 4.47 0.54 -3.15
CA TYR A 145 4.12 1.64 -4.06
C TYR A 145 3.25 2.71 -3.38
N THR A 146 2.29 2.30 -2.54
CA THR A 146 1.42 3.22 -1.81
C THR A 146 2.21 4.13 -0.87
N GLY A 147 3.17 3.56 -0.13
CA GLY A 147 4.09 4.32 0.70
C GLY A 147 4.94 5.31 -0.10
N ALA A 148 5.41 4.91 -1.28
CA ALA A 148 6.16 5.80 -2.17
C ALA A 148 5.30 6.96 -2.69
N LYS A 149 4.03 6.71 -3.06
CA LYS A 149 3.07 7.76 -3.45
C LYS A 149 2.82 8.74 -2.31
N GLN A 150 2.61 8.22 -1.10
CA GLN A 150 2.36 9.05 0.07
C GLN A 150 3.59 9.91 0.41
N ASP A 151 4.79 9.32 0.44
CA ASP A 151 6.03 10.05 0.70
C ASP A 151 6.28 11.14 -0.35
N PHE A 152 6.08 10.82 -1.64
CA PHE A 152 6.15 11.80 -2.73
C PHE A 152 5.16 12.95 -2.51
N ALA A 153 3.89 12.65 -2.22
CA ALA A 153 2.86 13.67 -2.02
C ALA A 153 3.19 14.63 -0.85
N ILE A 154 3.79 14.11 0.22
CA ILE A 154 4.21 14.91 1.38
C ILE A 154 5.42 15.78 1.03
N ARG A 155 6.48 15.18 0.48
CA ARG A 155 7.74 15.87 0.18
C ARG A 155 7.58 16.92 -0.91
N ALA A 156 6.78 16.61 -1.93
CA ALA A 156 6.45 17.53 -2.99
C ALA A 156 5.49 18.66 -2.55
N GLY A 157 4.94 18.58 -1.33
CA GLY A 157 4.03 19.59 -0.78
C GLY A 157 2.61 19.54 -1.35
N LEU A 158 2.21 18.42 -1.96
CA LEU A 158 0.84 18.20 -2.43
C LEU A 158 -0.13 17.98 -1.26
N VAL A 159 0.38 17.46 -0.14
CA VAL A 159 -0.37 17.30 1.11
C VAL A 159 0.36 18.01 2.24
N SER A 160 -0.38 18.76 3.06
CA SER A 160 0.19 19.42 4.23
C SER A 160 0.59 18.39 5.29
N LYS A 161 1.88 18.34 5.62
CA LYS A 161 2.42 17.49 6.70
C LYS A 161 1.75 17.73 8.06
N GLN A 162 1.18 18.92 8.29
CA GLN A 162 0.48 19.26 9.53
C GLN A 162 -0.86 18.52 9.69
N LEU A 163 -1.43 18.02 8.60
CA LEU A 163 -2.69 17.29 8.59
C LEU A 163 -2.49 15.77 8.57
N ILE A 164 -1.25 15.30 8.69
CA ILE A 164 -0.90 13.89 8.61
C ILE A 164 -0.51 13.40 9.99
N PHE A 165 -1.23 12.39 10.45
CA PHE A 165 -0.92 11.68 11.68
C PHE A 165 -0.06 10.46 11.36
N ASN A 166 1.00 10.26 12.14
CA ASN A 166 1.76 9.02 12.09
C ASN A 166 0.96 7.87 12.73
N GLU A 167 1.45 6.64 12.57
CA GLU A 167 0.73 5.47 13.06
C GLU A 167 0.47 5.52 14.57
N ALA A 168 1.44 5.94 15.37
CA ALA A 168 1.28 6.06 16.83
C ALA A 168 0.23 7.11 17.21
N GLN A 169 0.19 8.24 16.49
CA GLN A 169 -0.83 9.27 16.69
C GLN A 169 -2.23 8.75 16.31
N LEU A 170 -2.35 8.00 15.22
CA LEU A 170 -3.63 7.39 14.82
C LEU A 170 -4.10 6.34 15.83
N THR A 171 -3.18 5.50 16.35
CA THR A 171 -3.49 4.53 17.41
C THR A 171 -3.99 5.23 18.68
N GLU A 172 -3.33 6.31 19.08
CA GLU A 172 -3.76 7.09 20.25
C GLU A 172 -5.13 7.75 20.04
N ILE A 173 -5.35 8.37 18.87
CA ILE A 173 -6.66 8.96 18.52
C ILE A 173 -7.75 7.90 18.56
N TYR A 174 -7.50 6.70 18.01
CA TYR A 174 -8.46 5.61 18.02
C TYR A 174 -8.77 5.12 19.44
N ARG A 175 -7.74 5.00 20.30
CA ARG A 175 -7.92 4.66 21.72
C ARG A 175 -8.80 5.70 22.42
N CYS A 176 -8.48 6.99 22.30
CA CYS A 176 -9.29 8.05 22.90
C CYS A 176 -10.75 8.04 22.40
N CYS A 177 -10.97 7.74 21.12
CA CYS A 177 -12.32 7.59 20.57
C CYS A 177 -13.08 6.44 21.24
N THR A 178 -12.42 5.29 21.42
CA THR A 178 -12.98 4.10 22.08
C THR A 178 -13.32 4.40 23.53
N ASP A 179 -12.37 4.96 24.28
CA ASP A 179 -12.55 5.33 25.68
C ASP A 179 -13.71 6.31 25.87
N THR A 180 -13.86 7.27 24.96
CA THR A 180 -14.95 8.26 25.02
C THR A 180 -16.32 7.63 24.80
N LEU A 181 -16.44 6.69 23.86
CA LEU A 181 -17.70 5.98 23.61
C LEU A 181 -18.07 5.05 24.77
N ASP A 182 -17.07 4.42 25.39
CA ASP A 182 -17.28 3.47 26.51
C ASP A 182 -17.49 4.16 27.86
N ALA A 183 -16.99 5.39 28.04
CA ALA A 183 -17.12 6.15 29.28
C ALA A 183 -18.56 6.56 29.64
N GLY A 184 -19.53 6.39 28.74
CA GLY A 184 -20.93 6.73 28.97
C GLY A 184 -21.16 8.23 29.19
N VAL A 185 -20.29 9.07 28.62
CA VAL A 185 -20.45 10.53 28.66
C VAL A 185 -21.64 10.96 27.79
N ASP A 186 -22.33 12.03 28.19
CA ASP A 186 -23.45 12.58 27.42
C ASP A 186 -22.95 13.22 26.12
N LEU A 187 -22.87 12.42 25.05
CA LEU A 187 -22.57 12.87 23.70
C LEU A 187 -23.86 13.30 22.99
N THR A 188 -23.77 14.36 22.21
CA THR A 188 -24.80 14.61 21.18
C THR A 188 -24.72 13.53 20.09
N VAL A 189 -25.83 13.27 19.41
CA VAL A 189 -25.89 12.31 18.28
C VAL A 189 -24.83 12.64 17.21
N ASP A 190 -24.62 13.92 16.92
CA ASP A 190 -23.64 14.37 15.92
C ASP A 190 -22.19 14.10 16.38
N GLN A 191 -21.89 14.29 17.66
CA GLN A 191 -20.57 13.98 18.22
C GLN A 191 -20.28 12.48 18.19
N GLU A 192 -21.25 11.67 18.61
CA GLU A 192 -21.12 10.21 18.59
C GLU A 192 -20.88 9.70 17.16
N GLN A 193 -21.66 10.21 16.18
CA GLN A 193 -21.49 9.85 14.77
C GLN A 193 -20.13 10.30 14.22
N CYS A 194 -19.65 11.47 14.61
CA CYS A 194 -18.34 11.97 14.23
C CYS A 194 -17.22 11.05 14.75
N ILE A 195 -17.27 10.67 16.03
CA ILE A 195 -16.28 9.78 16.66
C ILE A 195 -16.27 8.41 15.97
N LYS A 196 -17.46 7.83 15.71
CA LYS A 196 -17.57 6.56 14.96
C LYS A 196 -16.99 6.68 13.56
N SER A 197 -17.26 7.78 12.85
CA SER A 197 -16.68 8.02 11.52
C SER A 197 -15.15 8.14 11.57
N VAL A 198 -14.57 8.71 12.62
CA VAL A 198 -13.11 8.76 12.80
C VAL A 198 -12.56 7.35 12.99
N GLN A 199 -13.16 6.53 13.85
CA GLN A 199 -12.76 5.14 14.05
C GLN A 199 -12.83 4.33 12.75
N GLU A 200 -13.90 4.47 11.97
CA GLU A 200 -14.04 3.80 10.68
C GLU A 200 -12.96 4.22 9.67
N GLN A 201 -12.65 5.51 9.59
CA GLN A 201 -11.58 5.99 8.70
C GLN A 201 -10.22 5.44 9.10
N ILE A 202 -9.92 5.43 10.40
CA ILE A 202 -8.66 4.89 10.90
C ILE A 202 -8.58 3.38 10.67
N LEU A 203 -9.65 2.62 10.92
CA LEU A 203 -9.68 1.17 10.67
C LEU A 203 -9.46 0.83 9.19
N ARG A 204 -10.01 1.62 8.27
CA ARG A 204 -9.78 1.43 6.83
C ARG A 204 -8.33 1.72 6.44
N GLY A 205 -7.71 2.75 7.03
CA GLY A 205 -6.32 3.12 6.75
C GLY A 205 -5.28 2.27 7.47
N MET A 206 -5.64 1.67 8.62
CA MET A 206 -4.77 0.85 9.47
C MET A 206 -5.54 -0.35 10.04
N PRO A 207 -5.72 -1.42 9.25
CA PRO A 207 -6.52 -2.58 9.66
C PRO A 207 -5.97 -3.32 10.91
N ASN A 208 -4.66 -3.22 11.16
CA ASN A 208 -3.97 -3.86 12.29
C ASN A 208 -3.96 -3.00 13.58
N ILE A 209 -4.75 -1.93 13.65
CA ILE A 209 -4.75 -1.03 14.82
C ILE A 209 -5.09 -1.74 16.14
N LEU A 210 -5.99 -2.72 16.12
CA LEU A 210 -6.40 -3.49 17.30
C LEU A 210 -5.29 -4.44 17.80
N GLU A 211 -4.45 -4.95 16.91
CA GLU A 211 -3.28 -5.75 17.29
C GLU A 211 -2.23 -4.86 17.94
N ARG A 212 -1.97 -3.70 17.33
CA ARG A 212 -1.02 -2.71 17.86
C ARG A 212 -1.40 -2.18 19.24
N MET A 213 -2.70 -1.94 19.48
CA MET A 213 -3.17 -1.54 20.81
C MET A 213 -2.84 -2.59 21.86
N ARG A 214 -3.09 -3.88 21.56
CA ARG A 214 -2.76 -4.99 22.46
C ARG A 214 -1.27 -5.11 22.71
N GLU A 215 -0.44 -4.93 21.68
CA GLU A 215 1.02 -4.93 21.80
C GLU A 215 1.53 -3.78 22.69
N GLN A 216 0.98 -2.57 22.53
CA GLN A 216 1.34 -1.41 23.36
C GLN A 216 0.94 -1.59 24.83
N GLU A 217 -0.23 -2.15 25.10
CA GLU A 217 -0.69 -2.47 26.45
C GLU A 217 0.22 -3.50 27.13
N GLN A 218 0.59 -4.55 26.40
CA GLN A 218 1.50 -5.59 26.90
C GLN A 218 2.89 -5.02 27.22
N HIS A 219 3.45 -4.19 26.34
CA HIS A 219 4.74 -3.51 26.56
C HIS A 219 4.71 -2.55 27.77
N SER A 220 3.59 -1.88 28.02
CA SER A 220 3.41 -1.00 29.18
C SER A 220 3.37 -1.79 30.49
N LEU A 221 2.69 -2.95 30.52
CA LEU A 221 2.58 -3.82 31.70
C LEU A 221 3.93 -4.47 32.06
N ASP A 222 4.69 -4.88 31.05
CA ASP A 222 6.02 -5.47 31.24
C ASP A 222 7.03 -4.43 31.77
N SER A 223 6.93 -3.18 31.29
CA SER A 223 7.78 -2.07 31.77
C SER A 223 7.49 -1.70 33.23
N GLN A 224 6.21 -1.61 33.62
CA GLN A 224 5.80 -1.33 35.00
C GLN A 224 6.20 -2.45 35.97
N SER A 225 6.15 -3.71 35.52
CA SER A 225 6.57 -4.87 36.32
C SER A 225 8.07 -4.87 36.57
N GLN A 226 8.89 -4.44 35.60
CA GLN A 226 10.35 -4.33 35.77
C GLN A 226 10.74 -3.20 36.73
N GLU A 227 10.03 -2.07 36.73
CA GLU A 227 10.27 -0.97 37.69
C GLU A 227 9.88 -1.33 39.14
N LEU A 228 8.89 -2.20 39.34
CA LEU A 228 8.47 -2.68 40.67
C LEU A 228 9.37 -3.79 41.25
N THR A 229 10.30 -4.33 40.45
CA THR A 229 11.21 -5.41 40.87
C THR A 229 12.66 -4.95 41.11
N MET A 230 12.93 -3.64 40.96
CA MET A 230 14.18 -2.98 41.41
C MET A 230 13.98 -2.26 42.74
#